data_AF-A0AAJ1BD45-F1
#
_entry.id   AF-A0AAJ1BD45-F1
#
_cell.length_a   1.000
_cell.length_b   1.000
_cell.length_c   1.000
_cell.angle_alpha   90.00
_cell.angle_beta   90.00
_cell.angle_gamma   90.00
#
_symmetry.space_group_name_H-M   'P 1'
#
loop_
_entity.id
_entity.type
_entity.pdbx_description
1 polymer ?
#
loop_
_entity_poly.entity_id
_entity_poly.type
_entity_poly.pdbx_seq_one_letter_code
_entity_poly.pdbx_strand_id
1 'polypeptide(L)'
;MRIISANLQHGTPPAGKAQSRDHWQVLAEQFSDYHPDAICLQEVDFYQARSGFVDQTRALADALTEVSGKKWQQRFLSFFAGQILLGLRLPVTLPSESLGKSRNPFRADRPLLGGYGVGLLTPHPVRRWVSAKLGSAAPRINISSPDPRTWKFYGGQTRSLLGAEITTPQGQFLVGDTHLDLGVDTAKRQLIRSWQGLSLLAGKTTPLLVGDMNLRQEVSRTVYPYLTFASAPTFPADQPRFHIDQLFAPPTCQVSQVDTIEMPISDHRALFVDLHP
;
A
#
# COMPACT_ATOMS: atom_id res chain seq x y z
N MET A 1 14.51 11.71 -2.32
CA MET A 1 13.92 10.41 -2.00
C MET A 1 12.62 10.41 -2.76
N ARG A 2 12.59 9.65 -3.85
CA ARG A 2 11.47 9.64 -4.79
C ARG A 2 10.57 8.46 -4.48
N ILE A 3 9.33 8.73 -4.12
CA ILE A 3 8.37 7.72 -3.69
C ILE A 3 7.16 7.77 -4.60
N ILE A 4 6.71 6.59 -5.04
CA ILE A 4 5.41 6.41 -5.66
C ILE A 4 4.50 5.64 -4.69
N SER A 5 3.29 6.15 -4.48
CA SER A 5 2.18 5.42 -3.85
C SER A 5 1.15 5.06 -4.91
N ALA A 6 0.76 3.80 -5.02
CA ALA A 6 -0.20 3.36 -6.02
C ALA A 6 -1.18 2.32 -5.45
N ASN A 7 -2.44 2.71 -5.31
CA ASN A 7 -3.54 1.77 -5.15
C ASN A 7 -3.78 1.09 -6.51
N LEU A 8 -3.59 -0.23 -6.60
CA LEU A 8 -3.68 -0.96 -7.86
C LEU A 8 -5.09 -1.40 -8.23
N GLN A 9 -6.06 -1.24 -7.33
CA GLN A 9 -7.40 -1.82 -7.46
C GLN A 9 -7.30 -3.28 -7.94
N HIS A 10 -6.45 -4.09 -7.30
CA HIS A 10 -6.18 -5.48 -7.66
C HIS A 10 -5.93 -5.73 -9.17
N GLY A 11 -5.32 -4.77 -9.88
CA GLY A 11 -4.95 -4.89 -11.29
C GLY A 11 -6.13 -4.77 -12.26
N THR A 12 -7.30 -4.27 -11.83
CA THR A 12 -8.42 -4.04 -12.73
C THR A 12 -8.34 -2.66 -13.40
N PRO A 13 -8.67 -2.55 -14.69
CA PRO A 13 -8.80 -1.26 -15.34
C PRO A 13 -10.00 -0.46 -14.78
N PRO A 14 -10.00 0.88 -14.93
CA PRO A 14 -11.19 1.69 -14.67
C PRO A 14 -12.42 1.14 -15.38
N ALA A 15 -13.60 1.34 -14.78
CA ALA A 15 -14.87 0.89 -15.35
C ALA A 15 -15.02 1.31 -16.83
N GLY A 16 -15.22 0.33 -17.71
CA GLY A 16 -15.38 0.55 -19.15
C GLY A 16 -14.09 0.50 -19.99
N LYS A 17 -12.90 0.35 -19.39
CA LYS A 17 -11.63 0.12 -20.11
C LYS A 17 -11.30 -1.38 -20.16
N ALA A 18 -10.77 -1.85 -21.29
CA ALA A 18 -10.31 -3.24 -21.43
C ALA A 18 -8.97 -3.46 -20.72
N GLN A 19 -8.77 -4.64 -20.11
CA GLN A 19 -7.50 -4.98 -19.46
C GLN A 19 -6.46 -5.31 -20.54
N SER A 20 -5.38 -4.51 -20.62
CA SER A 20 -4.23 -4.84 -21.45
C SER A 20 -3.52 -6.08 -20.89
N ARG A 21 -3.04 -6.98 -21.74
CA ARG A 21 -2.22 -8.14 -21.31
C ARG A 21 -0.89 -7.69 -20.68
N ASP A 22 -0.39 -6.53 -21.09
CA ASP A 22 0.94 -6.02 -20.71
C ASP A 22 0.85 -4.81 -19.76
N HIS A 23 -0.22 -4.70 -18.97
CA HIS A 23 -0.40 -3.55 -18.07
C HIS A 23 0.73 -3.37 -17.05
N TRP A 24 1.38 -4.45 -16.61
CA TRP A 24 2.56 -4.36 -15.73
C TRP A 24 3.76 -3.73 -16.42
N GLN A 25 3.95 -4.01 -17.71
CA GLN A 25 5.03 -3.43 -18.51
C GLN A 25 4.81 -1.93 -18.72
N VAL A 26 3.60 -1.55 -19.14
CA VAL A 26 3.21 -0.13 -19.29
C VAL A 26 3.37 0.62 -17.97
N LEU A 27 2.91 0.02 -16.86
CA LEU A 27 3.04 0.63 -15.53
C LEU A 27 4.51 0.76 -15.11
N ALA A 28 5.34 -0.25 -15.40
CA ALA A 28 6.77 -0.21 -15.11
C ALA A 28 7.51 0.87 -15.92
N GLU A 29 7.15 1.07 -17.19
CA GLU A 29 7.67 2.15 -18.04
C GLU A 29 7.28 3.51 -17.44
N GLN A 30 5.98 3.74 -17.21
CA GLN A 30 5.49 4.98 -16.61
C GLN A 30 6.15 5.28 -15.25
N PHE A 31 6.28 4.28 -14.37
CA PHE A 31 6.92 4.49 -13.08
C PHE A 31 8.43 4.70 -13.20
N SER A 32 9.09 4.09 -14.19
CA SER A 32 10.54 4.24 -14.39
C SER A 32 10.94 5.66 -14.81
N ASP A 33 10.06 6.39 -15.52
CA ASP A 33 10.26 7.79 -15.92
C ASP A 33 10.45 8.73 -14.71
N TYR A 34 9.86 8.38 -13.57
CA TYR A 34 9.99 9.14 -12.32
C TYR A 34 11.24 8.76 -11.50
N HIS A 35 11.99 7.75 -11.94
CA HIS A 35 13.17 7.21 -11.24
C HIS A 35 12.97 7.00 -9.72
N PRO A 36 11.93 6.25 -9.30
CA PRO A 36 11.58 6.10 -7.89
C PRO A 36 12.63 5.30 -7.10
N ASP A 37 12.88 5.74 -5.87
CA ASP A 37 13.68 5.04 -4.87
C ASP A 37 12.84 3.97 -4.13
N ALA A 38 11.53 4.16 -4.04
CA ALA A 38 10.60 3.18 -3.51
C ALA A 38 9.21 3.32 -4.15
N ILE A 39 8.50 2.20 -4.27
CA ILE A 39 7.11 2.13 -4.74
C ILE A 39 6.31 1.39 -3.66
N CYS A 40 5.24 2.01 -3.19
CA CYS A 40 4.32 1.51 -2.17
C CYS A 40 2.96 1.22 -2.81
N LEU A 41 2.47 0.00 -2.67
CA LEU A 41 1.33 -0.53 -3.40
C LEU A 41 0.20 -0.90 -2.46
N GLN A 42 -1.01 -0.45 -2.77
CA GLN A 42 -2.22 -0.80 -2.03
C GLN A 42 -3.17 -1.62 -2.91
N GLU A 43 -4.09 -2.34 -2.27
CA GLU A 43 -5.06 -3.21 -2.94
C GLU A 43 -4.43 -4.29 -3.82
N VAL A 44 -3.33 -4.86 -3.34
CA VAL A 44 -2.55 -5.84 -4.10
C VAL A 44 -3.11 -7.23 -3.87
N ASP A 45 -3.43 -7.93 -4.95
CA ASP A 45 -3.78 -9.35 -4.91
C ASP A 45 -2.52 -10.22 -4.90
N PHE A 46 -2.57 -11.29 -4.10
CA PHE A 46 -1.61 -12.37 -4.13
C PHE A 46 -2.37 -13.68 -4.40
N TYR A 47 -2.15 -14.29 -5.56
CA TYR A 47 -2.78 -15.58 -5.92
C TYR A 47 -4.31 -15.60 -5.76
N GLN A 48 -5.00 -14.48 -6.04
CA GLN A 48 -6.46 -14.45 -6.07
C GLN A 48 -6.98 -14.96 -7.42
N ALA A 49 -8.07 -15.72 -7.40
CA ALA A 49 -8.71 -16.22 -8.63
C ALA A 49 -9.18 -15.06 -9.53
N ARG A 50 -9.65 -13.94 -8.95
CA ARG A 50 -10.12 -12.77 -9.71
C ARG A 50 -9.02 -12.06 -10.51
N SER A 51 -7.75 -12.25 -10.13
CA SER A 51 -6.58 -11.65 -10.77
C SER A 51 -5.73 -12.70 -11.49
N GLY A 52 -6.30 -13.87 -11.80
CA GLY A 52 -5.61 -14.92 -12.55
C GLY A 52 -4.50 -15.62 -11.76
N PHE A 53 -4.60 -15.63 -10.43
CA PHE A 53 -3.61 -16.23 -9.51
C PHE A 53 -2.22 -15.60 -9.59
N VAL A 54 -2.13 -14.33 -9.97
CA VAL A 54 -0.86 -13.60 -10.07
C VAL A 54 -0.40 -13.11 -8.69
N ASP A 55 0.91 -13.13 -8.45
CA ASP A 55 1.57 -12.31 -7.42
C ASP A 55 1.86 -10.93 -8.03
N GLN A 56 0.97 -9.97 -7.79
CA GLN A 56 1.01 -8.68 -8.47
C GLN A 56 2.24 -7.85 -8.07
N THR A 57 2.64 -7.89 -6.79
CA THR A 57 3.88 -7.25 -6.33
C THR A 57 5.08 -7.82 -7.09
N ARG A 58 5.15 -9.14 -7.26
CA ARG A 58 6.24 -9.77 -8.01
C ARG A 58 6.19 -9.42 -9.49
N ALA A 59 5.01 -9.45 -10.11
CA ALA A 59 4.83 -9.13 -11.53
C ALA A 59 5.35 -7.73 -11.87
N LEU A 60 4.98 -6.71 -11.06
CA LEU A 60 5.49 -5.35 -11.26
C LEU A 60 7.00 -5.25 -11.00
N ALA A 61 7.54 -5.96 -9.99
CA ALA A 61 8.98 -5.97 -9.71
C ALA A 61 9.80 -6.56 -10.87
N ASP A 62 9.29 -7.62 -11.50
CA ASP A 62 9.94 -8.26 -12.65
C ASP A 62 9.91 -7.32 -13.87
N ALA A 63 8.76 -6.68 -14.16
CA ALA A 63 8.65 -5.69 -15.23
C ALA A 63 9.56 -4.46 -15.01
N LEU A 64 9.62 -3.92 -13.78
CA LEU A 64 10.54 -2.83 -13.43
C LEU A 64 12.01 -3.23 -13.57
N THR A 65 12.34 -4.49 -13.27
CA THR A 65 13.68 -5.02 -13.45
C THR A 65 14.07 -5.09 -14.92
N GLU A 66 13.14 -5.48 -15.78
CA GLU A 66 13.33 -5.52 -17.22
C GLU A 66 13.52 -4.11 -17.80
N VAL A 67 12.62 -3.17 -17.48
CA VAL A 67 12.66 -1.78 -17.98
C VAL A 67 13.91 -1.03 -17.50
N SER A 68 14.22 -1.11 -16.20
CA SER A 68 15.30 -0.30 -15.60
C SER A 68 16.68 -0.94 -15.68
N GLY A 69 16.76 -2.24 -16.02
CA GLY A 69 18.00 -3.02 -15.96
C GLY A 69 18.58 -3.22 -14.55
N LYS A 70 17.84 -2.82 -13.50
CA LYS A 70 18.25 -2.95 -12.09
C LYS A 70 17.35 -3.94 -11.39
N LYS A 71 17.92 -4.83 -10.57
CA LYS A 71 17.11 -5.78 -9.80
C LYS A 71 16.28 -5.07 -8.74
N TRP A 72 14.96 -5.18 -8.83
CA TRP A 72 14.05 -4.69 -7.80
C TRP A 72 13.86 -5.73 -6.69
N GLN A 73 13.99 -5.27 -5.45
CA GLN A 73 13.57 -6.01 -4.27
C GLN A 73 12.11 -5.71 -4.00
N GLN A 74 11.38 -6.71 -3.51
CA GLN A 74 9.97 -6.55 -3.19
C GLN A 74 9.58 -7.35 -1.95
N ARG A 75 8.55 -6.88 -1.26
CA ARG A 75 7.81 -7.67 -0.28
C ARG A 75 6.32 -7.40 -0.39
N PHE A 76 5.53 -8.44 -0.21
CA PHE A 76 4.08 -8.38 -0.04
C PHE A 76 3.71 -8.67 1.42
N LEU A 77 2.63 -8.04 1.90
CA LEU A 77 2.05 -8.30 3.21
C LEU A 77 0.52 -8.31 3.14
N SER A 78 -0.05 -9.48 3.38
CA SER A 78 -1.48 -9.69 3.37
C SER A 78 -2.19 -9.26 4.65
N PHE A 79 -3.42 -8.79 4.50
CA PHE A 79 -4.34 -8.52 5.60
C PHE A 79 -4.99 -9.80 6.14
N PHE A 80 -5.23 -10.78 5.26
CA PHE A 80 -5.83 -12.10 5.53
C PHE A 80 -5.35 -13.15 4.51
N ALA A 81 -5.61 -14.43 4.74
CA ALA A 81 -5.38 -15.50 3.76
C ALA A 81 -6.73 -16.00 3.24
N GLY A 82 -6.82 -16.32 1.95
CA GLY A 82 -8.03 -16.85 1.33
C GLY A 82 -8.46 -16.10 0.07
N GLN A 83 -9.57 -16.54 -0.51
CA GLN A 83 -10.08 -16.09 -1.80
C GLN A 83 -11.28 -15.14 -1.62
N ILE A 84 -11.15 -13.90 -2.11
CA ILE A 84 -12.20 -12.87 -2.00
C ILE A 84 -13.48 -13.32 -2.71
N LEU A 85 -13.38 -13.90 -3.91
CA LEU A 85 -14.54 -14.37 -4.67
C LEU A 85 -15.34 -15.47 -3.96
N LEU A 86 -14.68 -16.25 -3.10
CA LEU A 86 -15.31 -17.31 -2.32
C LEU A 86 -15.74 -16.84 -0.92
N GLY A 87 -15.54 -15.55 -0.59
CA GLY A 87 -15.79 -15.02 0.75
C GLY A 87 -14.85 -15.57 1.83
N LEU A 88 -13.79 -16.30 1.46
CA LEU A 88 -12.89 -16.95 2.40
C LEU A 88 -11.84 -15.96 2.90
N ARG A 89 -11.90 -15.61 4.19
CA ARG A 89 -10.93 -14.74 4.85
C ARG A 89 -10.51 -15.34 6.19
N LEU A 90 -9.29 -15.86 6.22
CA LEU A 90 -8.66 -16.47 7.38
C LEU A 90 -7.62 -15.52 7.98
N PRO A 91 -7.47 -15.50 9.31
CA PRO A 91 -6.46 -14.67 9.95
C PRO A 91 -5.05 -15.06 9.49
N VAL A 92 -4.15 -14.08 9.46
CA VAL A 92 -2.73 -14.28 9.15
C VAL A 92 -1.84 -13.75 10.25
N THR A 93 -0.72 -14.44 10.46
CA THR A 93 0.34 -14.06 11.38
C THR A 93 1.44 -13.32 10.63
N LEU A 94 1.98 -12.28 11.25
CA LEU A 94 3.13 -11.56 10.70
C LEU A 94 4.36 -12.48 10.59
N PRO A 95 5.25 -12.25 9.61
CA PRO A 95 6.51 -12.99 9.54
C PRO A 95 7.36 -12.70 10.78
N SER A 96 7.84 -13.77 11.44
CA SER A 96 8.84 -13.68 12.50
C SER A 96 10.19 -14.17 11.96
N GLU A 97 11.28 -13.44 12.27
CA GLU A 97 12.64 -13.88 11.95
C GLU A 97 13.13 -14.98 12.91
N SER A 98 12.49 -15.16 14.08
CA SER A 98 13.02 -16.02 15.16
C SER A 98 12.60 -17.49 15.12
N LEU A 99 11.64 -17.88 14.27
CA LEU A 99 11.13 -19.25 14.20
C LEU A 99 11.45 -19.85 12.84
N GLY A 100 12.55 -20.60 12.81
CA GLY A 100 13.09 -21.25 11.61
C GLY A 100 12.04 -22.04 10.84
N LYS A 101 12.09 -21.95 9.50
CA LYS A 101 11.42 -22.77 8.44
C LYS A 101 10.06 -23.39 8.79
N SER A 102 9.27 -22.79 9.67
CA SER A 102 7.93 -23.27 9.97
C SER A 102 7.07 -22.95 8.76
N ARG A 103 6.53 -24.02 8.15
CA ARG A 103 5.49 -23.95 7.11
C ARG A 103 4.18 -23.52 7.77
N ASN A 104 4.15 -22.31 8.32
CA ASN A 104 2.91 -21.72 8.81
C ASN A 104 2.07 -21.32 7.58
N PRO A 105 0.93 -22.00 7.32
CA PRO A 105 0.10 -21.72 6.14
C PRO A 105 -0.61 -20.36 6.23
N PHE A 106 -0.63 -19.75 7.41
CA PHE A 106 -1.25 -18.46 7.72
C PHE A 106 -0.24 -17.31 7.73
N ARG A 107 0.90 -17.45 7.05
CA ARG A 107 1.88 -16.37 6.92
C ARG A 107 1.33 -15.22 6.09
N ALA A 108 1.41 -14.01 6.63
CA ALA A 108 0.96 -12.81 5.95
C ALA A 108 1.81 -12.47 4.71
N ASP A 109 3.10 -12.82 4.69
CA ASP A 109 4.01 -12.49 3.59
C ASP A 109 3.95 -13.47 2.41
N ARG A 110 3.39 -14.66 2.61
CA ARG A 110 3.11 -15.67 1.56
C ARG A 110 1.90 -16.52 1.96
N PRO A 111 0.67 -15.97 1.84
CA PRO A 111 -0.53 -16.69 2.23
C PRO A 111 -0.85 -17.80 1.21
N LEU A 112 -0.98 -19.04 1.70
CA LEU A 112 -1.02 -20.23 0.85
C LEU A 112 -2.32 -20.32 0.01
N LEU A 113 -3.41 -19.75 0.52
CA LEU A 113 -4.73 -19.75 -0.11
C LEU A 113 -5.03 -18.46 -0.89
N GLY A 114 -3.98 -17.73 -1.26
CA GLY A 114 -4.08 -16.36 -1.76
C GLY A 114 -4.27 -15.34 -0.65
N GLY A 115 -4.15 -14.07 -0.99
CA GLY A 115 -4.20 -12.95 -0.06
C GLY A 115 -4.49 -11.63 -0.74
N TYR A 116 -4.65 -10.61 0.08
CA TYR A 116 -4.93 -9.24 -0.33
C TYR A 116 -4.32 -8.29 0.68
N GLY A 117 -3.59 -7.29 0.23
CA GLY A 117 -2.91 -6.38 1.13
C GLY A 117 -2.08 -5.33 0.43
N VAL A 118 -0.86 -5.13 0.93
CA VAL A 118 0.06 -4.09 0.50
C VAL A 118 1.38 -4.68 -0.01
N GLY A 119 2.09 -3.93 -0.84
CA GLY A 119 3.37 -4.34 -1.43
C GLY A 119 4.37 -3.19 -1.48
N LEU A 120 5.64 -3.45 -1.20
CA LEU A 120 6.69 -2.44 -1.26
C LEU A 120 7.83 -2.92 -2.14
N LEU A 121 8.23 -2.10 -3.11
CA LEU A 121 9.28 -2.36 -4.08
C LEU A 121 10.38 -1.29 -3.99
N THR A 122 11.63 -1.68 -4.19
CA THR A 122 12.76 -0.74 -4.23
C THR A 122 13.93 -1.31 -5.03
N PRO A 123 14.69 -0.50 -5.80
CA PRO A 123 15.92 -0.94 -6.45
C PRO A 123 17.12 -0.89 -5.49
N HIS A 124 16.96 -0.34 -4.29
CA HIS A 124 18.03 -0.13 -3.32
C HIS A 124 18.20 -1.31 -2.36
N PRO A 125 19.37 -1.47 -1.71
CA PRO A 125 19.57 -2.45 -0.65
C PRO A 125 18.60 -2.26 0.52
N VAL A 126 17.94 -3.34 0.94
CA VAL A 126 17.03 -3.36 2.10
C VAL A 126 17.79 -3.97 3.28
N ARG A 127 17.99 -3.19 4.34
CA ARG A 127 18.68 -3.64 5.56
C ARG A 127 17.80 -4.56 6.39
N ARG A 128 16.51 -4.24 6.47
CA ARG A 128 15.49 -5.07 7.11
C ARG A 128 14.09 -4.69 6.63
N TRP A 129 13.17 -5.62 6.82
CA TRP A 129 11.75 -5.41 6.63
C TRP A 129 11.06 -5.35 7.99
N VAL A 130 10.06 -4.47 8.11
CA VAL A 130 9.20 -4.39 9.30
C VAL A 130 7.76 -4.61 8.92
N SER A 131 6.97 -5.12 9.85
CA SER A 131 5.52 -5.24 9.65
C SER A 131 4.77 -5.10 10.95
N ALA A 132 3.56 -4.56 10.89
CA ALA A 132 2.69 -4.40 12.05
C ALA A 132 1.22 -4.62 11.67
N LYS A 133 0.44 -5.17 12.60
CA LYS A 133 -1.04 -5.19 12.49
C LYS A 133 -1.57 -3.87 13.07
N LEU A 134 -2.46 -3.22 12.35
CA LEU A 134 -3.06 -1.94 12.75
C LEU A 134 -4.41 -2.11 13.48
N GLY A 135 -4.86 -3.36 13.62
CA GLY A 135 -6.17 -3.73 14.16
C GLY A 135 -7.24 -3.81 13.07
N SER A 136 -8.46 -4.14 13.48
CA SER A 136 -9.63 -4.28 12.61
C SER A 136 -10.67 -3.20 12.90
N ALA A 137 -11.44 -2.83 11.88
CA ALA A 137 -12.74 -2.20 12.12
C ALA A 137 -13.66 -3.18 12.86
N ALA A 138 -14.61 -2.66 13.64
CA ALA A 138 -15.73 -3.48 14.09
C ALA A 138 -16.58 -3.89 12.86
N PRO A 139 -17.17 -5.09 12.84
CA PRO A 139 -18.13 -5.46 11.81
C PRO A 139 -19.25 -4.42 11.71
N ARG A 140 -19.66 -4.07 10.48
CA ARG A 140 -20.77 -3.14 10.22
C ARG A 140 -21.89 -3.84 9.49
N ILE A 141 -23.12 -3.45 9.77
CA ILE A 141 -24.30 -3.90 9.04
C ILE A 141 -24.93 -2.65 8.43
N ASN A 142 -25.07 -2.62 7.12
CA ASN A 142 -25.85 -1.59 6.43
C ASN A 142 -27.27 -2.14 6.20
N ILE A 143 -28.23 -1.55 6.89
CA ILE A 143 -29.65 -1.89 6.80
C ILE A 143 -30.31 -0.89 5.85
N SER A 144 -30.48 -1.29 4.59
CA SER A 144 -31.12 -0.45 3.57
C SER A 144 -32.65 -0.60 3.52
N SER A 145 -33.20 -1.65 4.15
CA SER A 145 -34.65 -1.89 4.23
C SER A 145 -34.97 -2.84 5.40
N PRO A 146 -36.26 -2.96 5.81
CA PRO A 146 -36.68 -3.95 6.80
C PRO A 146 -36.47 -5.41 6.37
N ASP A 147 -36.29 -5.69 5.07
CA ASP A 147 -36.00 -7.04 4.57
C ASP A 147 -34.54 -7.43 4.88
N PRO A 148 -34.29 -8.45 5.73
CA PRO A 148 -32.94 -8.88 6.08
C PRO A 148 -32.08 -9.28 4.88
N ARG A 149 -32.68 -9.64 3.74
CA ARG A 149 -31.95 -10.01 2.52
C ARG A 149 -31.27 -8.82 1.83
N THR A 150 -31.70 -7.59 2.11
CA THR A 150 -31.05 -6.38 1.58
C THR A 150 -29.92 -5.87 2.47
N TRP A 151 -29.74 -6.47 3.65
CA TRP A 151 -28.73 -6.04 4.60
C TRP A 151 -27.35 -6.42 4.09
N LYS A 152 -26.42 -5.46 4.10
CA LYS A 152 -25.03 -5.70 3.72
C LYS A 152 -24.18 -5.81 4.97
N PHE A 153 -23.59 -6.99 5.17
CA PHE A 153 -22.65 -7.24 6.25
C PHE A 153 -21.23 -6.95 5.77
N TYR A 154 -20.56 -6.05 6.46
CA TYR A 154 -19.17 -5.72 6.26
C TYR A 154 -18.38 -6.29 7.44
N GLY A 155 -17.69 -7.40 7.22
CA GLY A 155 -16.73 -7.91 8.20
C GLY A 155 -15.67 -6.86 8.49
N GLY A 156 -15.28 -6.75 9.76
CA GLY A 156 -14.20 -5.86 10.18
C GLY A 156 -12.93 -6.14 9.39
N GLN A 157 -12.43 -5.16 8.62
CA GLN A 157 -11.23 -5.36 7.81
C GLN A 157 -9.99 -5.14 8.68
N THR A 158 -9.12 -6.14 8.74
CA THR A 158 -7.78 -6.00 9.33
C THR A 158 -6.91 -5.18 8.39
N ARG A 159 -6.18 -4.21 8.91
CA ARG A 159 -5.15 -3.48 8.16
C ARG A 159 -3.76 -3.78 8.72
N SER A 160 -2.75 -3.67 7.88
CA SER A 160 -1.35 -3.92 8.24
C SER A 160 -0.47 -2.84 7.62
N LEU A 161 0.65 -2.56 8.28
CA LEU A 161 1.74 -1.74 7.74
C LEU A 161 2.88 -2.67 7.33
N LEU A 162 3.45 -2.42 6.16
CA LEU A 162 4.68 -3.04 5.67
C LEU A 162 5.74 -1.96 5.53
N GLY A 163 6.96 -2.19 6.01
CA GLY A 163 8.04 -1.23 5.82
C GLY A 163 9.37 -1.84 5.45
N ALA A 164 10.23 -1.02 4.85
CA ALA A 164 11.56 -1.36 4.40
C ALA A 164 12.55 -0.29 4.87
N GLU A 165 13.60 -0.72 5.56
CA GLU A 165 14.76 0.12 5.83
C GLU A 165 15.69 0.09 4.61
N ILE A 166 15.70 1.17 3.84
CA ILE A 166 16.43 1.28 2.57
C ILE A 166 17.61 2.24 2.71
N THR A 167 18.70 1.95 2.00
CA THR A 167 19.88 2.82 1.92
C THR A 167 19.96 3.45 0.54
N THR A 168 19.90 4.78 0.49
CA THR A 168 19.99 5.57 -0.74
C THR A 168 21.20 6.51 -0.69
N PRO A 169 21.60 7.14 -1.81
CA PRO A 169 22.62 8.19 -1.79
C PRO A 169 22.29 9.39 -0.89
N GLN A 170 21.01 9.63 -0.59
CA GLN A 170 20.55 10.74 0.24
C GLN A 170 20.48 10.39 1.74
N GLY A 171 20.68 9.13 2.10
CA GLY A 171 20.60 8.66 3.48
C GLY A 171 19.82 7.36 3.64
N GLN A 172 19.58 7.01 4.90
CA GLN A 172 18.82 5.82 5.30
C GLN A 172 17.39 6.18 5.65
N PHE A 173 16.44 5.49 5.04
CA PHE A 173 15.01 5.75 5.22
C PHE A 173 14.31 4.48 5.68
N LEU A 174 13.34 4.62 6.58
CA LEU A 174 12.38 3.57 6.90
C LEU A 174 11.05 3.92 6.22
N VAL A 175 10.84 3.37 5.02
CA VAL A 175 9.62 3.61 4.23
C VAL A 175 8.55 2.63 4.69
N GLY A 176 7.40 3.12 5.12
CA GLY A 176 6.24 2.36 5.53
C GLY A 176 5.06 2.59 4.59
N ASP A 177 4.49 1.50 4.11
CA ASP A 177 3.31 1.41 3.26
C ASP A 177 2.10 0.89 4.07
N THR A 178 0.93 1.50 3.87
CA THR A 178 -0.32 1.08 4.49
C THR A 178 -1.52 1.42 3.64
N HIS A 179 -2.63 0.72 3.89
CA HIS A 179 -3.95 1.07 3.38
C HIS A 179 -4.91 1.06 4.56
N LEU A 180 -5.50 2.22 4.88
CA LEU A 180 -6.33 2.37 6.07
C LEU A 180 -7.79 1.94 5.82
N ASP A 181 -8.57 1.82 6.88
CA ASP A 181 -10.00 1.50 6.82
C ASP A 181 -10.81 2.66 6.22
N LEU A 182 -11.96 2.37 5.61
CA LEU A 182 -12.87 3.41 5.08
C LEU A 182 -13.56 4.23 6.19
N GLY A 183 -13.65 3.69 7.40
CA GLY A 183 -14.24 4.35 8.55
C GLY A 183 -13.30 5.38 9.17
N VAL A 184 -13.64 6.66 9.06
CA VAL A 184 -12.83 7.81 9.54
C VAL A 184 -12.21 7.59 10.92
N ASP A 185 -12.97 7.16 11.93
CA ASP A 185 -12.41 6.98 13.29
C ASP A 185 -11.44 5.80 13.40
N THR A 186 -11.71 4.72 12.66
CA THR A 186 -10.78 3.57 12.59
C THR A 186 -9.53 3.96 11.82
N ALA A 187 -9.68 4.63 10.69
CA ALA A 187 -8.58 5.14 9.87
C ALA A 187 -7.68 6.07 10.69
N LYS A 188 -8.24 7.03 11.44
CA LYS A 188 -7.48 7.91 12.36
C LYS A 188 -6.65 7.10 13.35
N ARG A 189 -7.24 6.09 14.03
CA ARG A 189 -6.51 5.23 14.98
C ARG A 189 -5.41 4.43 14.28
N GLN A 190 -5.66 3.94 13.07
CA GLN A 190 -4.68 3.18 12.30
C GLN A 190 -3.54 4.08 11.79
N LEU A 191 -3.84 5.31 11.35
CA LEU A 191 -2.85 6.33 11.01
C LEU A 191 -1.95 6.62 12.21
N ILE A 192 -2.55 6.80 13.39
CA ILE A 192 -1.81 7.06 14.63
C ILE A 192 -0.85 5.90 14.96
N ARG A 193 -1.35 4.66 14.93
CA ARG A 193 -0.56 3.45 15.18
C ARG A 193 0.55 3.27 14.14
N SER A 194 0.27 3.60 12.88
CA SER A 194 1.23 3.47 11.78
C SER A 194 2.41 4.40 12.00
N TRP A 195 2.15 5.70 12.18
CA TRP A 195 3.22 6.69 12.35
C TRP A 195 4.01 6.49 13.65
N GLN A 196 3.33 6.24 14.78
CA GLN A 196 4.01 6.00 16.06
C GLN A 196 4.89 4.75 16.01
N GLY A 197 4.37 3.65 15.47
CA GLY A 197 5.12 2.40 15.32
C GLY A 197 6.31 2.55 14.38
N LEU A 198 6.11 3.20 13.23
CA LEU A 198 7.18 3.46 12.26
C LEU A 198 8.27 4.35 12.86
N SER A 199 7.88 5.44 13.53
CA SER A 199 8.82 6.38 14.16
C SER A 199 9.64 5.71 15.26
N LEU A 200 9.01 4.87 16.08
CA LEU A 200 9.71 4.11 17.12
C LEU A 200 10.73 3.12 16.52
N LEU A 201 10.35 2.46 15.42
CA LEU A 201 11.22 1.50 14.73
C LEU A 201 12.32 2.17 13.89
N ALA A 202 12.16 3.44 13.50
CA ALA A 202 13.09 4.12 12.61
C ALA A 202 14.48 4.30 13.23
N GLY A 203 14.56 4.50 14.55
CA GLY A 203 15.83 4.73 15.23
C GLY A 203 16.55 5.94 14.64
N LYS A 204 17.69 5.70 13.96
CA LYS A 204 18.49 6.74 13.28
C LYS A 204 18.10 7.00 11.83
N THR A 205 17.19 6.21 11.27
CA THR A 205 16.72 6.36 9.88
C THR A 205 15.57 7.35 9.81
N THR A 206 15.35 7.98 8.66
CA THR A 206 14.23 8.89 8.43
C THR A 206 12.96 8.10 8.16
N PRO A 207 11.93 8.12 9.04
CA PRO A 207 10.67 7.40 8.79
C PRO A 207 9.84 8.12 7.73
N LEU A 208 9.34 7.39 6.73
CA LEU A 208 8.41 7.92 5.73
C LEU A 208 7.18 7.03 5.70
N LEU A 209 5.98 7.57 5.98
CA LEU A 209 4.74 6.82 5.91
C LEU A 209 3.96 7.25 4.66
N VAL A 210 3.58 6.30 3.84
CA VAL A 210 2.89 6.56 2.57
C VAL A 210 1.80 5.51 2.34
N GLY A 211 0.78 5.86 1.56
CA GLY A 211 -0.26 4.93 1.15
C GLY A 211 -1.63 5.58 0.98
N ASP A 212 -2.63 4.73 0.77
CA ASP A 212 -4.04 5.12 0.75
C ASP A 212 -4.57 5.24 2.19
N MET A 213 -4.74 6.48 2.63
CA MET A 213 -5.17 6.79 3.98
C MET A 213 -6.68 6.70 4.15
N ASN A 214 -7.47 6.62 3.07
CA ASN A 214 -8.94 6.70 3.11
C ASN A 214 -9.48 7.88 3.94
N LEU A 215 -8.66 8.92 4.12
CA LEU A 215 -8.93 10.09 4.93
C LEU A 215 -8.80 11.32 4.06
N ARG A 216 -9.70 12.28 4.25
CA ARG A 216 -9.50 13.61 3.66
C ARG A 216 -8.25 14.24 4.27
N GLN A 217 -7.47 14.96 3.46
CA GLN A 217 -6.21 15.57 3.89
C GLN A 217 -6.36 16.47 5.13
N GLU A 218 -7.50 17.15 5.32
CA GLU A 218 -7.74 18.03 6.46
C GLU A 218 -7.78 17.23 7.77
N VAL A 219 -8.34 16.02 7.72
CA VAL A 219 -8.38 15.11 8.85
C VAL A 219 -6.97 14.63 9.19
N SER A 220 -6.23 14.18 8.19
CA SER A 220 -4.85 13.73 8.32
C SER A 220 -3.92 14.80 8.91
N ARG A 221 -4.01 16.04 8.40
CA ARG A 221 -3.23 17.18 8.87
C ARG A 221 -3.61 17.61 10.29
N THR A 222 -4.84 17.36 10.72
CA THR A 222 -5.25 17.63 12.11
C THR A 222 -4.66 16.59 13.07
N VAL A 223 -4.54 15.32 12.65
CA VAL A 223 -3.89 14.27 13.45
C VAL A 223 -2.39 14.55 13.58
N TYR A 224 -1.75 15.00 12.51
CA TYR A 224 -0.31 15.26 12.46
C TYR A 224 0.03 16.65 11.87
N PRO A 225 -0.24 17.74 12.60
CA PRO A 225 -0.03 19.11 12.10
C PRO A 225 1.44 19.50 11.99
N TYR A 226 2.33 18.76 12.64
CA TYR A 226 3.77 19.03 12.73
C TYR A 226 4.62 18.21 11.75
N LEU A 227 4.01 17.30 10.98
CA LEU A 227 4.72 16.50 10.00
C LEU A 227 4.77 17.21 8.66
N THR A 228 5.86 16.99 7.93
CA THR A 228 5.90 17.28 6.51
C THR A 228 4.88 16.37 5.81
N PHE A 229 4.04 16.97 4.97
CA PHE A 229 2.90 16.31 4.34
C PHE A 229 2.88 16.57 2.84
N ALA A 230 2.67 15.52 2.05
CA ALA A 230 2.46 15.60 0.61
C ALA A 230 1.21 14.81 0.21
N SER A 231 0.44 15.38 -0.72
CA SER A 231 -0.70 14.73 -1.36
C SER A 231 -1.06 15.48 -2.64
N ALA A 232 -1.82 14.83 -3.51
CA ALA A 232 -2.43 15.43 -4.70
C ALA A 232 -3.81 14.79 -4.92
N PRO A 233 -4.67 15.37 -5.77
CA PRO A 233 -5.91 14.71 -6.17
C PRO A 233 -5.58 13.41 -6.91
N THR A 234 -5.95 12.26 -6.35
CA THR A 234 -5.67 10.93 -6.93
C THR A 234 -6.93 10.14 -7.25
N PHE A 235 -8.06 10.48 -6.63
CA PHE A 235 -9.32 9.75 -6.78
C PHE A 235 -10.50 10.66 -7.15
N PRO A 236 -11.44 10.22 -8.00
CA PRO A 236 -11.30 9.10 -8.94
C PRO A 236 -10.29 9.41 -10.07
N ALA A 237 -9.73 8.39 -10.72
CA ALA A 237 -8.63 8.55 -11.68
C ALA A 237 -8.96 9.43 -12.90
N ASP A 238 -10.21 9.39 -13.37
CA ASP A 238 -10.70 10.13 -14.53
C ASP A 238 -10.96 11.62 -14.23
N GLN A 239 -11.40 11.93 -13.00
CA GLN A 239 -11.66 13.28 -12.52
C GLN A 239 -11.10 13.46 -11.10
N PRO A 240 -9.77 13.53 -10.94
CA PRO A 240 -9.14 13.45 -9.63
C PRO A 240 -9.47 14.68 -8.78
N ARG A 241 -10.10 14.43 -7.62
CA ARG A 241 -10.66 15.48 -6.74
C ARG A 241 -10.34 15.23 -5.26
N PHE A 242 -10.09 13.99 -4.88
CA PHE A 242 -9.84 13.57 -3.51
C PHE A 242 -8.37 13.24 -3.29
N HIS A 243 -7.83 13.74 -2.18
CA HIS A 243 -6.44 13.56 -1.75
C HIS A 243 -6.36 12.48 -0.68
N ILE A 244 -6.62 11.23 -1.06
CA ILE A 244 -6.68 10.10 -0.11
C ILE A 244 -5.38 9.29 -0.09
N ASP A 245 -4.60 9.33 -1.17
CA ASP A 245 -3.22 8.89 -1.20
C ASP A 245 -2.32 10.00 -0.63
N GLN A 246 -1.54 9.70 0.40
CA GLN A 246 -0.83 10.70 1.19
C GLN A 246 0.53 10.20 1.66
N LEU A 247 1.47 11.13 1.84
CA LEU A 247 2.79 10.89 2.42
C LEU A 247 3.01 11.79 3.65
N PHE A 248 3.58 11.20 4.70
CA PHE A 248 4.01 11.86 5.92
C PHE A 248 5.50 11.63 6.16
N ALA A 249 6.20 12.70 6.54
CA ALA A 249 7.62 12.70 6.85
C ALA A 249 7.91 13.59 8.07
N PRO A 250 9.07 13.45 8.73
CA PRO A 250 9.49 14.37 9.79
C PRO A 250 9.55 15.81 9.26
N PRO A 251 9.37 16.82 10.14
CA PRO A 251 9.44 18.23 9.76
C PRO A 251 10.81 18.68 9.23
N THR A 252 11.85 17.85 9.40
CA THR A 252 13.17 18.12 8.80
C THR A 252 13.15 17.89 7.29
N CYS A 253 12.29 17.00 6.79
CA CYS A 253 12.16 16.74 5.36
C CYS A 253 11.41 17.87 4.66
N GLN A 254 11.84 18.19 3.44
CA GLN A 254 11.18 19.15 2.56
C GLN A 254 10.71 18.45 1.28
N VAL A 255 9.46 18.70 0.89
CA VAL A 255 8.90 18.21 -0.37
C VAL A 255 9.35 19.16 -1.49
N SER A 256 10.04 18.62 -2.48
CA SER A 256 10.52 19.38 -3.65
C SER A 256 9.56 19.26 -4.83
N GLN A 257 8.87 18.12 -4.96
CA GLN A 257 7.92 17.88 -6.06
C GLN A 257 6.80 16.95 -5.62
N VAL A 258 5.59 17.21 -6.13
CA VAL A 258 4.44 16.31 -6.05
C VAL A 258 3.83 16.22 -7.44
N ASP A 259 3.48 15.01 -7.87
CA ASP A 259 2.83 14.76 -9.15
C ASP A 259 1.85 13.57 -9.05
N THR A 260 1.03 13.36 -10.09
CA THR A 260 0.10 12.24 -10.18
C THR A 260 0.23 11.52 -11.51
N ILE A 261 0.19 10.18 -11.46
CA ILE A 261 0.38 9.33 -12.64
C ILE A 261 -0.94 8.63 -12.95
N GLU A 262 -1.53 8.88 -14.12
CA GLU A 262 -2.67 8.10 -14.61
C GLU A 262 -2.17 6.71 -15.03
N MET A 263 -2.62 5.70 -14.29
CA MET A 263 -2.24 4.31 -14.51
C MET A 263 -3.17 3.64 -15.53
N PRO A 264 -2.70 2.61 -16.27
CA PRO A 264 -3.55 1.80 -17.16
C PRO A 264 -4.56 0.93 -16.38
N ILE A 265 -4.38 0.84 -15.07
CA ILE A 265 -5.19 0.11 -14.10
C ILE A 265 -5.58 1.06 -12.96
N SER A 266 -6.51 0.62 -12.11
CA SER A 266 -7.00 1.35 -10.94
C SER A 266 -7.97 2.49 -11.21
N ASP A 267 -8.83 2.73 -10.24
CA ASP A 267 -9.65 3.93 -10.08
C ASP A 267 -8.92 5.05 -9.33
N HIS A 268 -7.65 4.84 -8.95
CA HIS A 268 -6.74 5.86 -8.45
C HIS A 268 -5.69 6.24 -9.50
N ARG A 269 -5.19 7.48 -9.43
CA ARG A 269 -3.87 7.86 -9.94
C ARG A 269 -2.82 7.55 -8.88
N ALA A 270 -1.62 7.14 -9.31
CA ALA A 270 -0.51 7.02 -8.37
C ALA A 270 -0.04 8.41 -7.91
N LEU A 271 0.30 8.55 -6.63
CA LEU A 271 0.93 9.75 -6.08
C LEU A 271 2.44 9.62 -6.20
N PHE A 272 3.10 10.57 -6.87
CA PHE A 272 4.55 10.73 -6.85
C PHE A 272 4.95 11.86 -5.91
N VAL A 273 5.99 11.64 -5.11
CA VAL A 273 6.59 12.65 -4.23
C VAL A 273 8.12 12.57 -4.33
N ASP A 274 8.77 13.70 -4.61
CA ASP A 274 10.20 13.88 -4.35
C ASP A 274 10.37 14.74 -3.09
N LEU A 275 11.21 14.27 -2.17
CA LEU A 275 11.52 14.95 -0.93
C LEU A 275 12.98 14.73 -0.54
N HIS A 276 13.57 15.70 0.16
CA HIS A 276 14.91 15.58 0.74
C HIS A 276 14.89 15.81 2.25
N PRO A 277 15.77 15.14 3.03
CA PRO A 277 15.88 15.34 4.48
C PRO A 277 16.32 16.74 4.91
#